data_AF-A0A1W1CXN1-F1
#
_entry.id   AF-A0A1W1CXN1-F1
#
_cell.length_a   1.000
_cell.length_b   1.000
_cell.length_c   1.000
_cell.angle_alpha   90.00
_cell.angle_beta   90.00
_cell.angle_gamma   90.00
#
_symmetry.space_group_name_H-M   'P 1'
#
loop_
_entity.id
_entity.type
_entity.pdbx_description
1 polymer ?
#
loop_
_entity_poly.entity_id
_entity_poly.type
_entity_poly.pdbx_seq_one_letter_code
_entity_poly.pdbx_strand_id
1 'polypeptide(L)' 'MRGEELLVKGCSLAKQTMEIEVGATLIALRKNEAEKIEIKQL' A
#
# COMPACT_ATOMS: atom_id res chain seq x y z
N MET A 1 -6.66 -8.98 3.75
CA MET A 1 -7.93 -9.53 3.23
C MET A 1 -8.75 -8.42 2.58
N ARG A 2 -9.70 -8.73 1.69
CA ARG A 2 -10.59 -7.67 1.15
C ARG A 2 -11.37 -7.03 2.31
N GLY A 3 -11.38 -5.70 2.35
CA GLY A 3 -12.03 -4.92 3.42
C GLY A 3 -11.15 -4.62 4.63
N GLU A 4 -9.88 -5.03 4.64
CA GLU A 4 -8.94 -4.57 5.65
C GLU A 4 -8.52 -3.12 5.40
N GLU A 5 -8.28 -2.41 6.50
CA GLU A 5 -7.64 -1.10 6.48
C GLU A 5 -6.14 -1.25 6.26
N LEU A 6 -5.58 -0.33 5.49
CA LEU A 6 -4.15 -0.20 5.28
C LEU A 6 -3.72 1.22 5.61
N LEU A 7 -2.51 1.35 6.12
CA LEU A 7 -1.89 2.64 6.40
C LEU A 7 -0.68 2.83 5.51
N VAL A 8 -0.63 3.95 4.78
CA VAL A 8 0.56 4.32 4.02
C VAL A 8 1.58 4.92 4.99
N LYS A 9 2.74 4.28 5.13
CA LYS A 9 3.84 4.73 5.99
C LYS A 9 4.88 5.56 5.24
N GLY A 10 5.07 5.26 3.95
CA GLY A 10 6.06 5.94 3.11
C GLY A 10 5.78 5.77 1.63
N CYS A 11 6.26 6.72 0.82
CA CYS A 11 6.18 6.64 -0.64
C CYS A 11 7.47 7.14 -1.26
N SER A 12 8.06 6.35 -2.14
CA SER A 12 9.23 6.73 -2.94
C SER A 12 8.83 6.80 -4.40
N LEU A 13 8.71 8.02 -4.92
CA LEU A 13 8.41 8.26 -6.33
C LEU A 13 9.55 7.78 -7.24
N ALA A 14 10.80 8.01 -6.84
CA ALA A 14 11.98 7.57 -7.60
C ALA A 14 12.04 6.04 -7.74
N LYS A 15 11.67 5.30 -6.69
CA LYS A 15 11.64 3.83 -6.69
C LYS A 15 10.30 3.25 -7.15
N GLN A 16 9.30 4.09 -7.42
CA GLN A 16 7.93 3.69 -7.73
C GLN A 16 7.38 2.63 -6.76
N THR A 17 7.64 2.85 -5.47
CA THR A 17 7.32 1.90 -4.39
C THR A 17 6.72 2.66 -3.21
N MET A 18 5.70 2.09 -2.58
CA MET A 18 5.10 2.59 -1.34
C MET A 18 5.29 1.56 -0.22
N GLU A 19 5.44 2.03 1.00
CA GLU A 19 5.45 1.22 2.19
C GLU A 19 4.09 1.31 2.84
N ILE A 20 3.40 0.18 2.94
CA ILE A 20 2.10 0.06 3.58
C ILE A 20 2.18 -0.87 4.78
N GLU A 21 1.33 -0.60 5.76
CA GLU A 21 1.09 -1.47 6.90
C GLU A 21 -0.32 -2.03 6.81
N VAL A 22 -0.43 -3.36 6.89
CA VAL A 22 -1.70 -4.08 6.93
C VAL A 22 -1.68 -4.96 8.18
N GLY A 23 -2.53 -4.64 9.16
CA GLY A 23 -2.46 -5.24 10.50
C GLY A 23 -1.13 -4.93 11.18
N ALA A 24 -0.28 -5.95 11.37
CA ALA A 24 1.06 -5.82 11.96
C ALA A 24 2.20 -6.10 10.95
N THR A 25 1.89 -6.13 9.65
CA THR A 25 2.85 -6.47 8.60
C THR A 25 3.19 -5.24 7.76
N LEU A 26 4.49 -4.96 7.62
CA LEU A 26 5.03 -3.96 6.71
C LEU A 26 5.30 -4.56 5.34
N ILE A 27 4.78 -3.93 4.29
CA ILE A 27 4.88 -4.39 2.91
C ILE A 27 5.38 -3.25 2.03
N ALA A 28 6.46 -3.52 1.28
CA ALA A 28 6.90 -2.66 0.19
C ALA A 28 6.13 -3.03 -1.09
N LEU A 29 5.14 -2.22 -1.43
CA LEU A 29 4.24 -2.42 -2.55
C LEU A 29 4.70 -1.61 -3.76
N ARG A 30 4.93 -2.26 -4.90
CA ARG A 30 5.35 -1.58 -6.14
C ARG A 30 4.16 -0.95 -6.85
N LYS A 31 4.42 0.05 -7.68
CA LYS A 31 3.40 0.76 -8.47
C LYS A 31 2.46 -0.18 -9.23
N ASN A 32 3.01 -1.17 -9.95
CA ASN A 32 2.22 -2.11 -10.76
C ASN A 32 1.34 -3.07 -9.94
N GLU A 33 1.67 -3.27 -8.66
CA GLU A 33 0.85 -4.04 -7.72
C GLU A 33 -0.21 -3.13 -7.10
N ALA A 34 0.15 -1.91 -6.72
CA ALA A 34 -0.76 -0.91 -6.18
C ALA A 34 -1.87 -0.52 -7.16
N GLU A 35 -1.57 -0.44 -8.46
CA GLU A 35 -2.55 -0.16 -9.53
C GLU A 35 -3.67 -1.21 -9.63
N LYS A 36 -3.48 -2.40 -9.06
CA LYS A 36 -4.47 -3.49 -9.06
C LYS A 36 -5.35 -3.50 -7.81
N ILE A 37 -5.10 -2.60 -6.86
CA ILE A 37 -5.79 -2.56 -5.57
C ILE A 37 -6.73 -1.37 -5.57
N GLU A 38 -8.03 -1.65 -5.50
CA GLU A 38 -9.04 -0.62 -5.27
C GLU A 38 -9.10 -0.29 -3.78
N ILE A 39 -9.12 1.01 -3.47
CA ILE A 39 -9.21 1.52 -2.10
C ILE A 39 -10.42 2.44 -1.97
N LYS A 40 -10.97 2.51 -0.75
CA LYS A 40 -11.89 3.56 -0.34
C LYS A 40 -11.17 4.47 0.64
N GLN A 41 -11.10 5.76 0.33
CA GLN A 41 -10.62 6.75 1.30
C GLN A 41 -11.68 6.93 2.40
N LEU A 42 -11.22 6.91 3.65
CA LEU A 42 -11.99 7.25 4.84
C LEU A 42 -11.85 8.74 5.15
#